data_AF-A0AAD9REY9-F1
#
_entry.id   AF-A0AAD9REY9-F1
#
_cell.length_a   1.000
_cell.length_b   1.000
_cell.length_c   1.000
_cell.angle_alpha   90.00
_cell.angle_beta   90.00
_cell.angle_gamma   90.00
#
_symmetry.space_group_name_H-M   'P 1'
#
loop_
_entity.id
_entity.type
_entity.pdbx_description
1 polymer ?
#
loop_
_entity_poly.entity_id
_entity_poly.type
_entity_poly.pdbx_seq_one_letter_code
_entity_poly.pdbx_strand_id
1 'polypeptide(L)'
;MGMYRKANTGFIDRISNKVIYDAANISRIDNYIIKIARNYYSQASNIENNIIQTIKEQCTNLLEAAEKGYLQPQAFIHMDKLGIIQNDLKIPTIYHRSRHKANKAIPIEECLDANNINFKYSTAIPKRDAEDFHRPNQKYWWLDRNDETLIKLEARKKEITETCR
;
A
#
# COMPACT_ATOMS: atom_id res chain seq x y z
N MET A 1 -18.07 -28.52 -2.02
CA MET A 1 -17.35 -28.82 -0.75
C MET A 1 -16.16 -27.90 -0.62
N GLY A 2 -15.90 -27.37 0.58
CA GLY A 2 -15.22 -26.09 0.81
C GLY A 2 -13.76 -25.98 0.33
N MET A 3 -13.51 -25.07 -0.61
CA MET A 3 -12.19 -24.73 -1.19
C MET A 3 -11.19 -24.08 -0.22
N TYR A 4 -11.51 -23.97 1.07
CA TYR A 4 -10.72 -23.22 2.07
C TYR A 4 -10.11 -24.11 3.15
N ARG A 5 -10.33 -25.43 3.09
CA ARG A 5 -9.76 -26.41 4.03
C ARG A 5 -9.13 -27.57 3.30
N LYS A 6 -8.06 -28.14 3.87
CA LYS A 6 -7.31 -29.23 3.23
C LYS A 6 -8.07 -30.56 3.32
N ALA A 7 -8.33 -31.19 2.18
CA ALA A 7 -9.06 -32.47 2.14
C ALA A 7 -8.26 -33.62 2.78
N ASN A 8 -6.93 -33.62 2.61
CA ASN A 8 -6.04 -34.66 3.14
C ASN A 8 -5.90 -34.65 4.67
N THR A 9 -6.40 -33.62 5.36
CA THR A 9 -6.45 -33.56 6.83
C THR A 9 -7.89 -33.71 7.35
N GLY A 10 -8.79 -34.31 6.58
CA GLY A 10 -10.22 -34.38 6.94
C GLY A 10 -10.88 -33.00 7.10
N PHE A 11 -10.40 -31.99 6.37
CA PHE A 11 -10.87 -30.59 6.47
C PHE A 11 -10.67 -29.94 7.85
N ILE A 12 -9.67 -30.39 8.63
CA ILE A 12 -9.24 -29.72 9.87
C ILE A 12 -8.39 -28.48 9.57
N ASP A 13 -7.38 -28.61 8.70
CA ASP A 13 -6.45 -27.52 8.39
C ASP A 13 -7.04 -26.47 7.46
N ARG A 14 -6.68 -25.21 7.70
CA ARG A 14 -6.96 -24.09 6.79
C ARG A 14 -5.97 -24.07 5.62
N ILE A 15 -6.45 -23.64 4.45
CA ILE A 15 -5.61 -23.33 3.29
C ILE A 15 -5.15 -21.88 3.38
N SER A 16 -3.88 -21.61 3.07
CA SER A 16 -3.38 -20.24 3.02
C SER A 16 -4.05 -19.44 1.90
N ASN A 17 -4.35 -18.17 2.12
CA ASN A 17 -4.94 -17.31 1.09
C ASN A 17 -4.10 -17.28 -0.19
N LYS A 18 -2.76 -17.30 -0.06
CA LYS A 18 -1.85 -17.32 -1.21
C LYS A 18 -2.16 -18.47 -2.17
N VAL A 19 -2.36 -19.69 -1.63
CA VAL A 19 -2.68 -20.88 -2.44
C VAL A 19 -4.00 -20.69 -3.20
N ILE A 20 -5.00 -20.09 -2.58
CA ILE A 20 -6.30 -19.83 -3.21
C ILE A 20 -6.15 -18.81 -4.36
N TYR A 21 -5.45 -17.69 -4.12
CA TYR A 21 -5.21 -16.67 -5.14
C TYR A 21 -4.36 -17.20 -6.30
N ASP A 22 -3.31 -17.96 -6.01
CA ASP A 22 -2.44 -18.58 -7.02
C ASP A 22 -3.23 -19.58 -7.89
N ALA A 23 -4.03 -20.45 -7.27
CA ALA A 23 -4.83 -21.43 -8.00
C ALA A 23 -5.87 -20.77 -8.91
N ALA A 24 -6.45 -19.66 -8.47
CA ALA A 24 -7.40 -18.88 -9.27
C ALA A 24 -6.74 -17.90 -10.26
N ASN A 25 -5.41 -17.76 -10.24
CA ASN A 25 -4.63 -16.82 -11.05
C ASN A 25 -5.16 -15.36 -10.98
N ILE A 26 -5.54 -14.92 -9.79
CA ILE A 26 -6.05 -13.57 -9.53
C ILE A 26 -5.16 -12.80 -8.56
N SER A 27 -5.17 -11.48 -8.68
CA SER A 27 -4.52 -10.58 -7.73
C SER A 27 -5.16 -10.68 -6.35
N ARG A 28 -4.37 -10.44 -5.31
CA ARG A 28 -4.91 -10.22 -3.97
C ARG A 28 -5.81 -8.98 -4.01
N ILE A 29 -6.95 -9.04 -3.33
CA ILE A 29 -7.97 -7.97 -3.39
C ILE A 29 -7.40 -6.59 -3.03
N ASP A 30 -6.52 -6.53 -2.04
CA ASP A 30 -5.88 -5.28 -1.61
C ASP A 30 -5.02 -4.67 -2.72
N ASN A 31 -4.17 -5.49 -3.37
CA ASN A 31 -3.34 -5.06 -4.50
C ASN A 31 -4.20 -4.62 -5.69
N TYR A 32 -5.30 -5.34 -5.94
CA TYR A 32 -6.26 -4.98 -6.97
C TYR A 32 -6.91 -3.61 -6.71
N ILE A 33 -7.37 -3.34 -5.47
CA ILE A 33 -7.94 -2.05 -5.07
C ILE A 33 -6.90 -0.93 -5.20
N ILE A 34 -5.67 -1.16 -4.74
CA ILE A 34 -4.57 -0.19 -4.87
C ILE A 34 -4.34 0.16 -6.35
N LYS A 35 -4.35 -0.85 -7.24
CA LYS A 35 -4.19 -0.65 -8.68
C LYS A 35 -5.35 0.16 -9.28
N ILE A 36 -6.59 -0.10 -8.87
CA ILE A 36 -7.75 0.71 -9.27
C ILE A 36 -7.56 2.17 -8.84
N ALA A 37 -7.20 2.39 -7.57
CA ALA A 37 -6.98 3.73 -7.04
C ALA A 37 -5.88 4.46 -7.84
N ARG A 38 -4.72 3.84 -8.03
CA ARG A 38 -3.63 4.43 -8.84
C ARG A 38 -4.10 4.75 -10.27
N ASN A 39 -4.87 3.88 -10.91
CA ASN A 39 -5.41 4.16 -12.24
C ASN A 39 -6.35 5.38 -12.24
N TYR A 40 -7.22 5.49 -11.24
CA TYR A 40 -8.09 6.65 -11.07
C TYR A 40 -7.29 7.94 -10.92
N TYR A 41 -6.35 8.00 -9.96
CA TYR A 41 -5.52 9.19 -9.73
C TYR A 41 -4.62 9.55 -10.93
N SER A 42 -4.17 8.56 -11.70
CA SER A 42 -3.38 8.80 -12.92
C SER A 42 -4.17 9.52 -14.01
N GLN A 43 -5.48 9.33 -14.04
CA GLN A 43 -6.39 9.93 -15.02
C GLN A 43 -7.14 11.15 -14.48
N ALA A 44 -6.98 11.51 -13.21
CA ALA A 44 -7.75 12.56 -12.56
C ALA A 44 -7.67 13.92 -13.28
N SER A 45 -6.54 14.24 -13.94
CA SER A 45 -6.43 15.48 -14.74
C SER A 45 -7.28 15.49 -16.02
N ASN A 46 -7.66 14.32 -16.52
CA ASN A 46 -8.42 14.20 -17.76
C ASN A 46 -9.93 14.25 -17.48
N ILE A 47 -10.32 14.36 -16.21
CA ILE A 47 -11.72 14.47 -15.80
C ILE A 47 -12.08 15.95 -15.81
N GLU A 48 -13.12 16.31 -16.56
CA GLU A 48 -13.69 17.66 -16.63
C GLU A 48 -14.52 17.96 -15.37
N ASN A 49 -13.84 17.96 -14.23
CA ASN A 49 -14.39 18.34 -12.95
C ASN A 49 -13.30 19.04 -12.13
N ASN A 50 -13.50 20.33 -11.91
CA ASN A 50 -12.61 21.21 -11.16
C ASN A 50 -12.30 20.70 -9.74
N ILE A 51 -13.24 20.08 -9.04
CA ILE A 51 -13.00 19.50 -7.70
C ILE A 51 -12.02 18.33 -7.80
N ILE A 52 -12.22 17.44 -8.76
CA ILE A 52 -11.36 16.26 -8.97
C ILE A 52 -9.96 16.67 -9.44
N GLN A 53 -9.83 17.76 -10.19
CA GLN A 53 -8.52 18.25 -10.65
C GLN A 53 -7.62 18.73 -9.49
N THR A 54 -8.20 19.25 -8.39
CA THR A 54 -7.44 19.65 -7.18
C THR A 54 -6.77 18.48 -6.47
N ILE A 55 -7.09 17.24 -6.83
CA ILE A 55 -6.47 16.04 -6.26
C ILE A 55 -4.96 15.98 -6.52
N LYS A 56 -4.46 16.65 -7.57
CA LYS A 56 -3.02 16.72 -7.84
C LYS A 56 -2.26 17.64 -6.89
N GLU A 57 -2.97 18.49 -6.14
CA GLU A 57 -2.36 19.43 -5.22
C GLU A 57 -1.69 18.71 -4.05
N GLN A 58 -0.62 19.30 -3.53
CA GLN A 58 0.08 18.74 -2.38
C GLN A 58 -0.79 18.86 -1.12
N CYS A 59 -0.87 17.79 -0.35
CA CYS A 59 -1.49 17.83 0.97
C CYS A 59 -0.53 18.50 1.97
N THR A 60 -0.72 19.79 2.22
CA THR A 60 0.17 20.60 3.07
C THR A 60 0.20 20.17 4.53
N ASN A 61 -0.88 19.55 5.03
CA ASN A 61 -1.05 19.15 6.43
C ASN A 61 -1.22 17.63 6.59
N LEU A 62 -0.55 16.83 5.75
CA LEU A 62 -0.77 15.39 5.72
C LEU A 62 -0.55 14.70 7.07
N LEU A 63 0.53 15.03 7.77
CA LEU A 63 0.87 14.41 9.06
C LEU A 63 -0.24 14.65 10.09
N GLU A 64 -0.62 15.91 10.27
CA GLU A 64 -1.69 16.30 11.20
C GLU A 64 -3.05 15.67 10.81
N ALA A 65 -3.39 15.69 9.52
CA ALA A 65 -4.60 15.08 9.00
C ALA A 65 -4.61 13.55 9.21
N ALA A 66 -3.45 12.90 9.06
CA ALA A 66 -3.30 11.48 9.26
C ALA A 66 -3.42 11.11 10.74
N GLU A 67 -2.81 11.86 11.65
CA GLU A 67 -2.94 11.65 13.10
C GLU A 67 -4.37 11.85 13.60
N LYS A 68 -5.09 12.82 13.04
CA LYS A 68 -6.49 13.10 13.40
C LYS A 68 -7.50 12.21 12.65
N GLY A 69 -7.07 11.48 11.63
CA GLY A 69 -7.92 10.61 10.82
C GLY A 69 -8.80 11.33 9.79
N TYR A 70 -8.47 12.58 9.44
CA TYR A 70 -9.20 13.42 8.47
C TYR A 70 -8.43 13.54 7.16
N LEU A 71 -8.17 12.40 6.51
CA LEU A 71 -7.42 12.37 5.26
C LEU A 71 -8.24 12.87 4.09
N GLN A 72 -7.67 13.81 3.35
CA GLN A 72 -8.20 14.25 2.06
C GLN A 72 -7.80 13.26 0.94
N PRO A 73 -8.49 13.25 -0.21
CA PRO A 73 -8.12 12.37 -1.34
C PRO A 73 -6.66 12.49 -1.79
N GLN A 74 -6.10 13.71 -1.76
CA GLN A 74 -4.69 14.02 -2.06
C GLN A 74 -3.71 13.18 -1.23
N ALA A 75 -4.10 12.77 -0.01
CA ALA A 75 -3.28 11.97 0.88
C ALA A 75 -2.88 10.62 0.26
N PHE A 76 -3.72 10.04 -0.61
CA PHE A 76 -3.41 8.77 -1.28
C PHE A 76 -2.11 8.88 -2.07
N ILE A 77 -1.99 9.91 -2.92
CA ILE A 77 -0.82 10.13 -3.79
C ILE A 77 0.46 10.22 -2.95
N HIS A 78 0.41 11.01 -1.88
CA HIS A 78 1.56 11.21 -1.02
C HIS A 78 1.92 9.93 -0.26
N MET A 79 0.96 9.26 0.38
CA MET A 79 1.20 8.01 1.11
C MET A 79 1.69 6.87 0.20
N ASP A 80 1.19 6.80 -1.04
CA ASP A 80 1.64 5.82 -2.03
C ASP A 80 3.09 6.05 -2.44
N LYS A 81 3.45 7.33 -2.65
CA LYS A 81 4.82 7.77 -2.91
C LYS A 81 5.75 7.42 -1.75
N LEU A 82 5.34 7.66 -0.52
CA LEU A 82 6.11 7.29 0.68
C LEU A 82 6.26 5.77 0.89
N GLY A 83 5.52 4.93 0.15
CA GLY A 83 5.50 3.48 0.35
C GLY A 83 4.70 3.01 1.57
N ILE A 84 3.82 3.87 2.10
CA ILE A 84 2.98 3.57 3.26
C ILE A 84 1.78 2.70 2.87
N ILE A 85 1.30 2.83 1.63
CA ILE A 85 0.17 2.03 1.12
C ILE A 85 0.62 0.61 0.76
N GLN A 86 1.77 0.50 0.11
CA GLN A 86 2.36 -0.74 -0.36
C GLN A 86 3.88 -0.62 -0.30
N ASN A 87 4.54 -1.62 0.29
CA ASN A 87 6.00 -1.64 0.39
C ASN A 87 6.67 -2.11 -0.91
N ASP A 88 7.99 -2.18 -0.90
CA ASP A 88 8.80 -2.52 -2.07
C ASP A 88 8.67 -4.00 -2.48
N LEU A 89 8.21 -4.84 -1.55
CA LEU A 89 7.85 -6.24 -1.80
C LEU A 89 6.41 -6.41 -2.28
N LYS A 90 5.72 -5.31 -2.62
CA LYS A 90 4.33 -5.29 -3.09
C LYS A 90 3.31 -5.76 -2.05
N ILE A 91 3.69 -5.77 -0.78
CA ILE A 91 2.80 -6.10 0.33
C ILE A 91 1.99 -4.84 0.68
N PRO A 92 0.65 -4.89 0.64
CA PRO A 92 -0.18 -3.79 1.12
C PRO A 92 0.09 -3.55 2.60
N THR A 93 0.64 -2.41 2.99
CA THR A 93 1.02 -2.13 4.39
C THR A 93 -0.09 -1.41 5.17
N ILE A 94 -1.00 -0.72 4.47
CA ILE A 94 -2.08 0.08 5.06
C ILE A 94 -3.04 -0.70 6.00
N TYR A 95 -3.15 -2.02 5.82
CA TYR A 95 -4.00 -2.87 6.64
C TYR A 95 -3.25 -3.62 7.73
N HIS A 96 -1.92 -3.58 7.74
CA HIS A 96 -1.16 -4.44 8.64
C HIS A 96 -1.10 -3.92 10.08
N ARG A 97 -1.61 -2.71 10.32
CA ARG A 97 -1.75 -2.11 11.63
C ARG A 97 -3.17 -2.26 12.16
N SER A 98 -3.29 -2.73 13.40
CA SER A 98 -4.56 -2.79 14.12
C SER A 98 -5.12 -1.38 14.30
N ARG A 99 -6.35 -1.15 13.83
CA ARG A 99 -7.08 0.10 14.02
C ARG A 99 -8.44 -0.19 14.61
N HIS A 100 -8.82 0.61 15.61
CA HIS A 100 -10.19 0.58 16.11
C HIS A 100 -11.13 1.15 15.04
N LYS A 101 -12.35 0.61 14.88
CA LYS A 101 -13.27 1.08 13.83
C LYS A 101 -13.53 2.60 13.90
N ALA A 102 -13.53 3.16 15.11
CA ALA A 102 -13.70 4.60 15.35
C ALA A 102 -12.42 5.43 15.16
N ASN A 103 -11.23 4.82 15.31
CA ASN A 103 -9.97 5.53 15.12
C ASN A 103 -9.47 5.33 13.69
N LYS A 104 -9.63 6.37 12.87
CA LYS A 104 -9.16 6.37 11.47
C LYS A 104 -7.74 6.92 11.31
N ALA A 105 -7.08 7.28 12.41
CA ALA A 105 -5.73 7.80 12.37
C ALA A 105 -4.75 6.84 11.69
N ILE A 106 -3.80 7.42 10.97
CA ILE A 106 -2.68 6.75 10.33
C ILE A 106 -1.39 7.37 10.90
N PRO A 107 -0.70 6.70 11.81
CA PRO A 107 0.59 7.16 12.34
C PRO A 107 1.68 6.92 11.29
N ILE A 108 1.86 7.93 10.43
CA ILE A 108 2.73 7.90 9.25
C ILE A 108 4.17 7.51 9.61
N GLU A 109 4.73 8.10 10.67
CA GLU A 109 6.12 7.91 11.07
C GLU A 109 6.42 6.44 11.40
N GLU A 110 5.52 5.80 12.14
CA GLU A 110 5.63 4.39 12.48
C GLU A 110 5.42 3.45 11.27
N CYS A 111 4.72 3.92 10.23
CA CYS A 111 4.52 3.17 8.99
C CYS A 111 5.76 3.21 8.07
N LEU A 112 6.69 4.15 8.29
CA LEU A 112 7.93 4.25 7.52
C LEU A 112 9.01 3.29 8.03
N ASP A 113 8.86 2.76 9.24
CA ASP A 113 9.76 1.77 9.81
C ASP A 113 9.52 0.38 9.19
N ALA A 114 10.40 0.00 8.26
CA ALA A 114 10.37 -1.30 7.58
C ALA A 114 10.61 -2.48 8.54
N ASN A 115 11.15 -2.24 9.74
CA ASN A 115 11.42 -3.26 10.76
C ASN A 115 10.28 -3.39 11.78
N ASN A 116 9.15 -2.69 11.60
CA ASN A 116 8.03 -2.78 12.52
C ASN A 116 7.37 -4.17 12.46
N ILE A 117 7.78 -5.04 13.39
CA ILE A 117 7.38 -6.46 13.56
C ILE A 117 5.87 -6.65 13.79
N ASN A 118 5.10 -5.57 13.98
CA ASN A 118 3.68 -5.63 14.34
C ASN A 118 2.71 -5.84 13.17
N PHE A 119 3.16 -6.38 12.04
CA PHE A 119 2.28 -6.78 10.95
C PHE A 119 1.42 -7.98 11.39
N LYS A 120 0.21 -7.71 11.92
CA LYS A 120 -0.74 -8.74 12.37
C LYS A 120 -1.33 -9.58 11.23
N TYR A 121 -1.15 -9.15 9.98
CA TYR A 121 -1.84 -9.70 8.82
C TYR A 121 -0.86 -10.40 7.88
N SER A 122 -1.39 -11.35 7.11
CA SER A 122 -0.61 -12.15 6.15
C SER A 122 0.12 -11.25 5.16
N THR A 123 1.45 -11.38 5.11
CA THR A 123 2.34 -10.75 4.14
C THR A 123 2.48 -11.56 2.85
N ALA A 124 1.75 -12.67 2.73
CA ALA A 124 1.82 -13.54 1.56
C ALA A 124 1.21 -12.84 0.34
N ILE A 125 1.94 -12.87 -0.77
CA ILE A 125 1.57 -12.28 -2.06
C ILE A 125 1.51 -13.39 -3.11
N PRO A 126 0.45 -13.44 -3.94
CA PRO A 126 0.35 -14.42 -5.02
C PRO A 126 1.40 -14.14 -6.11
N LYS A 127 1.77 -15.17 -6.86
CA LYS A 127 2.81 -15.10 -7.90
C LYS A 127 2.53 -13.98 -8.91
N ARG A 128 1.28 -13.85 -9.34
CA ARG A 128 0.82 -12.80 -10.26
C ARG A 128 1.16 -11.40 -9.77
N ASP A 129 0.94 -11.11 -8.50
CA ASP A 129 1.23 -9.80 -7.92
C ASP A 129 2.74 -9.61 -7.74
N ALA A 130 3.46 -10.66 -7.35
CA ALA A 130 4.92 -10.64 -7.26
C ALA A 130 5.60 -10.34 -8.60
N GLU A 131 4.97 -10.70 -9.72
CA GLU A 131 5.44 -10.46 -11.09
C GLU A 131 4.89 -9.15 -11.71
N ASP A 132 3.91 -8.48 -11.08
CA ASP A 132 3.32 -7.25 -11.61
C ASP A 132 4.22 -6.02 -11.33
N PHE A 133 4.92 -5.51 -12.35
CA PHE A 133 5.82 -4.36 -12.25
C PHE A 133 5.08 -3.01 -12.37
N HIS A 134 3.84 -2.90 -11.90
CA HIS A 134 3.03 -1.67 -12.02
C HIS A 134 3.60 -0.43 -11.32
N ARG A 135 4.48 -0.57 -10.31
CA ARG A 135 4.83 0.52 -9.39
C ARG A 135 5.88 1.48 -9.97
N PRO A 136 7.03 1.01 -10.51
CA PRO A 136 7.94 1.86 -11.27
C PRO A 136 7.42 2.01 -12.70
N ASN A 137 6.42 2.86 -12.90
CA ASN A 137 5.82 3.05 -14.21
C ASN A 137 5.59 4.55 -14.47
N GLN A 138 5.98 5.02 -15.65
CA GLN A 138 5.70 6.38 -16.14
C GLN A 138 4.20 6.73 -16.09
N LYS A 139 3.33 5.72 -16.07
CA LYS A 139 1.89 5.88 -15.89
C LYS A 139 1.50 6.62 -14.60
N TYR A 140 2.21 6.40 -13.50
CA TYR A 140 1.90 6.99 -12.20
C TYR A 140 2.89 8.11 -11.94
N TRP A 141 2.54 9.32 -12.41
CA TRP A 141 3.43 10.48 -12.45
C TRP A 141 4.02 10.89 -11.08
N TRP A 142 3.41 10.47 -9.96
CA TRP A 142 3.94 10.73 -8.61
C TRP A 142 4.92 9.66 -8.09
N LEU A 143 5.11 8.56 -8.82
CA LEU A 143 6.02 7.46 -8.49
C LEU A 143 7.28 7.45 -9.37
N ASP A 144 7.59 8.57 -10.03
CA ASP A 144 8.82 8.69 -10.82
C ASP A 144 10.04 8.62 -9.89
N ARG A 145 11.00 7.73 -10.23
CA ARG A 145 12.22 7.49 -9.46
C ARG A 145 13.15 8.70 -9.39
N ASN A 146 12.98 9.67 -10.28
CA ASN A 146 13.74 10.92 -10.29
C ASN A 146 13.23 11.95 -9.27
N ASP A 147 12.20 11.63 -8.50
CA ASP A 147 11.64 12.55 -7.52
C ASP A 147 12.56 12.68 -6.28
N GLU A 148 13.04 13.90 -6.02
CA GLU A 148 13.91 14.22 -4.88
C GLU A 148 13.37 13.75 -3.52
N THR A 149 12.05 13.69 -3.37
CA THR A 149 11.42 13.25 -2.12
C THR A 149 11.69 11.77 -1.87
N LEU A 150 11.62 10.94 -2.92
CA LEU A 150 11.94 9.52 -2.84
C LEU A 150 13.42 9.31 -2.52
N ILE A 151 14.30 10.06 -3.19
CA ILE A 151 15.74 10.02 -2.95
C ILE A 151 16.07 10.39 -1.49
N LYS A 152 15.47 11.46 -0.95
CA LYS A 152 15.67 11.90 0.44
C LYS A 152 15.14 10.88 1.46
N LEU A 153 14.04 10.19 1.15
CA LEU A 153 13.49 9.13 2.01
C LEU A 153 14.33 7.86 2.00
N GLU A 154 14.83 7.44 0.84
CA GLU A 154 15.75 6.32 0.72
C GLU A 154 17.07 6.59 1.47
N ALA A 155 17.57 7.83 1.40
CA ALA A 155 18.75 8.26 2.17
C ALA A 155 18.49 8.18 3.69
N ARG A 156 17.37 8.72 4.19
CA ARG A 156 16.98 8.60 5.61
C ARG A 156 16.87 7.16 6.08
N LYS A 157 16.30 6.27 5.26
CA LYS A 157 16.21 4.83 5.59
C LYS A 157 17.58 4.18 5.73
N LYS A 158 18.55 4.53 4.87
CA LYS A 158 19.93 4.04 4.98
C LYS A 158 20.61 4.50 6.26
N GLU A 159 20.51 5.78 6.60
CA GLU A 159 21.10 6.34 7.83
C GLU A 159 20.57 5.64 9.09
N ILE A 160 19.26 5.42 9.19
CA ILE A 160 18.65 4.70 10.33
C ILE A 160 19.17 3.25 10.41
N THR A 161 19.33 2.58 9.26
CA THR A 161 19.79 1.19 9.20
C THR A 161 21.28 1.06 9.55
N GLU A 162 22.10 2.07 9.26
CA GLU A 162 23.53 2.13 9.58
C GLU A 162 23.79 2.54 11.04
N THR A 163 22.92 3.36 11.63
CA THR A 163 23.05 3.83 13.02
C THR A 163 22.55 2.80 14.05
N CYS A 164 21.72 1.83 13.62
CA CYS A 164 21.18 0.77 14.47
C CYS A 164 21.91 -0.60 14.33
N ARG A 165 23.10 -0.61 13.72
CA ARG A 165 24.04 -1.75 13.77
C ARG A 165 25.13 -1.50 14.79
#